data_AF-A0AAW4W061-F1
#
_entry.id   AF-A0AAW4W061-F1
#
_cell.length_a   1.000
_cell.length_b   1.000
_cell.length_c   1.000
_cell.angle_alpha   90.00
_cell.angle_beta   90.00
_cell.angle_gamma   90.00
#
_symmetry.space_group_name_H-M   'P 1'
#
loop_
_entity.id
_entity.type
_entity.pdbx_description
1 polymer ?
#
loop_
_entity_poly.entity_id
_entity_poly.type
_entity_poly.pdbx_seq_one_letter_code
_entity_poly.pdbx_strand_id
1 'polypeptide(L)'
;MKPQDIEKRSFEIITAELGERTFPAGIAEVVKRVIHTTADFDYADSLAFSPDVIEKAKAALAAGATVVTDTNMALSGVSKATLAKLGGKAVCLMADEQVASEAKARGVTRAVVSMEHAAKFEGPLLFAIGNAPTALIRLHELIEEGIVAPALVIGVPVGFVNVVEAKELFIGGDTPYIIARGRKGGSNVAASIVNALLYQMVHREGF
;
A
#
# COMPACT_ATOMS: atom_id res chain seq x y z
N MET A 1 23.29 4.43 -20.92
CA MET A 1 22.96 3.63 -19.72
C MET A 1 21.55 3.10 -19.91
N LYS A 2 21.31 1.79 -19.82
CA LYS A 2 19.95 1.24 -19.99
C LYS A 2 19.13 1.57 -18.73
N PRO A 3 17.79 1.68 -18.82
CA PRO A 3 16.95 1.95 -17.64
C PRO A 3 17.21 1.01 -16.45
N GLN A 4 17.50 -0.26 -16.73
CA GLN A 4 17.86 -1.28 -15.75
C GLN A 4 19.15 -0.96 -15.00
N ASP A 5 20.17 -0.49 -15.73
CA ASP A 5 21.46 -0.13 -15.14
C ASP A 5 21.30 1.06 -14.19
N ILE A 6 20.41 2.01 -14.53
CA ILE A 6 20.09 3.18 -13.68
C ILE A 6 19.38 2.72 -12.39
N GLU A 7 18.37 1.87 -12.52
CA GLU A 7 17.62 1.35 -11.36
C GLU A 7 18.56 0.56 -10.45
N LYS A 8 19.31 -0.40 -11.00
CA LYS A 8 20.31 -1.18 -10.25
C LYS A 8 21.32 -0.28 -9.54
N ARG A 9 21.88 0.71 -10.26
CA ARG A 9 22.82 1.66 -9.66
C ARG A 9 22.20 2.49 -8.53
N SER A 10 20.93 2.87 -8.69
CA SER A 10 20.20 3.58 -7.64
C SER A 10 20.05 2.72 -6.38
N PHE A 11 19.71 1.44 -6.52
CA PHE A 11 19.62 0.51 -5.39
C PHE A 11 20.97 0.22 -4.74
N GLU A 12 22.07 0.19 -5.51
CA GLU A 12 23.44 0.11 -4.97
C GLU A 12 23.75 1.33 -4.08
N ILE A 13 23.46 2.54 -4.57
CA ILE A 13 23.67 3.79 -3.82
C ILE A 13 22.81 3.81 -2.55
N ILE A 14 21.51 3.52 -2.66
CA ILE A 14 20.61 3.44 -1.50
C ILE A 14 21.11 2.42 -0.48
N THR A 15 21.60 1.26 -0.94
CA THR A 15 22.15 0.24 -0.04
C THR A 15 23.41 0.73 0.68
N ALA A 16 24.29 1.44 -0.01
CA ALA A 16 25.49 2.01 0.58
C ALA A 16 25.16 3.10 1.62
N GLU A 17 24.19 3.97 1.31
CA GLU A 17 23.76 5.05 2.22
C GLU A 17 22.97 4.54 3.44
N LEU A 18 22.28 3.41 3.32
CA LEU A 18 21.68 2.72 4.47
C LEU A 18 22.74 2.14 5.44
N GLY A 19 24.01 2.06 5.02
CA GLY A 19 25.13 1.64 5.87
C GLY A 19 24.94 0.22 6.43
N GLU A 20 25.17 0.06 7.74
CA GLU A 20 25.10 -1.24 8.44
C GLU A 20 23.67 -1.65 8.82
N ARG A 21 22.65 -0.90 8.42
CA ARG A 21 21.25 -1.22 8.74
C ARG A 21 20.84 -2.55 8.12
N THR A 22 20.38 -3.46 8.97
CA THR A 22 19.81 -4.76 8.55
C THR A 22 18.30 -4.75 8.69
N PHE A 23 17.60 -5.35 7.73
CA PHE A 23 16.16 -5.56 7.78
C PHE A 23 15.87 -7.06 7.63
N PRO A 24 14.74 -7.56 8.17
CA PRO A 24 14.26 -8.89 7.86
C PRO A 24 14.11 -9.10 6.35
N ALA A 25 14.19 -10.36 5.90
CA ALA A 25 14.06 -10.73 4.50
C ALA A 25 12.74 -10.19 3.90
N GLY A 26 12.82 -9.61 2.70
CA GLY A 26 11.66 -9.02 2.01
C GLY A 26 11.26 -7.62 2.49
N ILE A 27 11.61 -7.22 3.72
CA ILE A 27 11.38 -5.86 4.24
C ILE A 27 12.37 -4.88 3.61
N ALA A 28 13.64 -5.28 3.46
CA ALA A 28 14.69 -4.44 2.85
C ALA A 28 14.27 -3.94 1.45
N GLU A 29 13.67 -4.80 0.65
CA GLU A 29 13.20 -4.52 -0.71
C GLU A 29 12.06 -3.50 -0.71
N VAL A 30 11.14 -3.58 0.25
CA VAL A 30 10.06 -2.60 0.43
C VAL A 30 10.65 -1.25 0.84
N VAL A 31 11.49 -1.21 1.88
CA VAL A 31 12.12 0.02 2.37
C VAL A 31 12.92 0.70 1.26
N LYS A 32 13.81 -0.02 0.58
CA LYS A 32 14.64 0.54 -0.50
C LYS A 32 13.80 1.01 -1.67
N ARG A 33 12.69 0.32 -2.02
CA ARG A 33 11.80 0.75 -3.10
C ARG A 33 11.05 2.03 -2.75
N VAL A 34 10.64 2.18 -1.49
CA VAL A 34 10.05 3.44 -1.00
C VAL A 34 11.09 4.56 -1.05
N ILE A 35 12.30 4.35 -0.52
CA ILE A 35 13.40 5.34 -0.60
C ILE A 35 13.70 5.70 -2.05
N HIS A 36 13.74 4.73 -2.96
CA HIS A 36 13.99 4.98 -4.38
C HIS A 36 12.96 5.92 -5.01
N THR A 37 11.68 5.81 -4.63
CA THR A 37 10.64 6.68 -5.19
C THR A 37 10.52 8.04 -4.49
N THR A 38 11.09 8.21 -3.30
CA THR A 38 10.96 9.44 -2.50
C THR A 38 12.27 10.21 -2.31
N ALA A 39 13.42 9.56 -2.55
CA ALA A 39 14.74 10.00 -2.13
C ALA A 39 14.84 10.34 -0.62
N ASP A 40 14.02 9.67 0.20
CA ASP A 40 13.85 10.00 1.62
C ASP A 40 14.18 8.80 2.50
N PHE A 41 15.34 8.83 3.16
CA PHE A 41 15.83 7.74 3.99
C PHE A 41 15.10 7.61 5.33
N ASP A 42 14.28 8.59 5.74
CA ASP A 42 13.49 8.50 6.97
C ASP A 42 12.47 7.34 6.91
N TYR A 43 12.15 6.83 5.71
CA TYR A 43 11.30 5.64 5.56
C TYR A 43 11.96 4.35 6.08
N ALA A 44 13.29 4.33 6.25
CA ALA A 44 13.97 3.23 6.91
C ALA A 44 13.59 3.11 8.39
N ASP A 45 13.20 4.21 9.03
CA ASP A 45 12.81 4.27 10.45
C ASP A 45 11.29 4.37 10.64
N SER A 46 10.59 5.04 9.72
CA SER A 46 9.16 5.33 9.87
C SER A 46 8.23 4.24 9.32
N LEU A 47 8.72 3.32 8.48
CA LEU A 47 7.91 2.19 8.03
C LEU A 47 7.81 1.14 9.14
N ALA A 48 6.58 0.94 9.63
CA ALA A 48 6.22 -0.09 10.57
C ALA A 48 5.58 -1.28 9.84
N PHE A 49 5.99 -2.49 10.20
CA PHE A 49 5.55 -3.75 9.61
C PHE A 49 4.92 -4.61 10.71
N SER A 50 3.78 -5.22 10.44
CA SER A 50 3.24 -6.26 11.34
C SER A 50 4.06 -7.56 11.22
N PRO A 51 3.98 -8.47 12.20
CA PRO A 51 4.62 -9.79 12.10
C PRO A 51 4.21 -10.54 10.82
N ASP A 52 5.20 -11.16 10.18
CA ASP A 52 5.06 -12.00 8.98
C ASP A 52 4.36 -11.33 7.78
N VAL A 53 4.29 -9.99 7.75
CA VAL A 53 3.48 -9.27 6.77
C VAL A 53 3.91 -9.53 5.33
N ILE A 54 5.21 -9.68 5.08
CA ILE A 54 5.73 -9.95 3.74
C ILE A 54 5.20 -11.30 3.22
N GLU A 55 5.26 -12.34 4.04
CA GLU A 55 4.81 -13.68 3.65
C GLU A 55 3.29 -13.74 3.52
N LYS A 56 2.55 -13.12 4.45
CA LYS A 56 1.08 -13.00 4.35
C LYS A 56 0.65 -12.25 3.08
N ALA A 57 1.33 -11.16 2.75
CA ALA A 57 1.04 -10.37 1.56
C ALA A 57 1.34 -11.15 0.27
N LYS A 58 2.49 -11.84 0.21
CA LYS A 58 2.85 -12.70 -0.92
C LYS A 58 1.86 -13.84 -1.11
N ALA A 59 1.43 -14.49 -0.03
CA ALA A 59 0.43 -15.55 -0.08
C ALA A 59 -0.91 -15.05 -0.66
N ALA A 60 -1.37 -13.88 -0.20
CA ALA A 60 -2.59 -13.26 -0.73
C ALA A 60 -2.46 -12.87 -2.21
N LEU A 61 -1.34 -12.29 -2.61
CA LEU A 61 -1.05 -11.95 -4.01
C LEU A 61 -1.02 -13.20 -4.89
N ALA A 62 -0.40 -14.29 -4.43
CA ALA A 62 -0.37 -15.58 -5.15
C ALA A 62 -1.76 -16.21 -5.28
N ALA A 63 -2.67 -15.91 -4.35
CA ALA A 63 -4.06 -16.32 -4.38
C ALA A 63 -4.97 -15.37 -5.20
N GLY A 64 -4.40 -14.48 -6.03
CA GLY A 64 -5.15 -13.60 -6.92
C GLY A 64 -5.79 -12.39 -6.24
N ALA A 65 -5.14 -11.82 -5.22
CA ALA A 65 -5.70 -10.70 -4.47
C ALA A 65 -6.11 -9.49 -5.31
N THR A 66 -7.17 -8.82 -4.86
CA THR A 66 -7.57 -7.51 -5.37
C THR A 66 -6.90 -6.41 -4.57
N VAL A 67 -6.12 -5.57 -5.24
CA VAL A 67 -5.50 -4.36 -4.65
C VAL A 67 -6.46 -3.19 -4.82
N VAL A 68 -7.04 -2.73 -3.72
CA VAL A 68 -7.94 -1.57 -3.65
C VAL A 68 -7.11 -0.34 -3.29
N THR A 69 -7.18 0.71 -4.09
CA THR A 69 -6.49 1.99 -3.81
C THR A 69 -7.48 3.10 -3.50
N ASP A 70 -7.06 4.05 -2.66
CA ASP A 70 -7.85 5.24 -2.30
C ASP A 70 -7.71 6.39 -3.31
N THR A 71 -6.80 6.28 -4.28
CA THR A 71 -6.64 7.26 -5.36
C THR A 71 -6.36 6.60 -6.70
N ASN A 72 -6.74 7.28 -7.79
CA ASN A 72 -6.35 6.89 -9.16
C ASN A 72 -4.84 7.04 -9.40
N MET A 73 -4.16 7.89 -8.61
CA MET A 73 -2.71 8.05 -8.69
C MET A 73 -2.00 6.80 -8.18
N ALA A 74 -2.42 6.26 -7.04
CA ALA A 74 -1.90 4.99 -6.51
C ALA A 74 -2.23 3.85 -7.50
N LEU A 75 -3.46 3.78 -8.00
CA LEU A 75 -3.86 2.79 -9.01
C LEU A 75 -2.98 2.82 -10.25
N SER A 76 -2.63 4.02 -10.74
CA SER A 76 -1.78 4.19 -11.92
C SER A 76 -0.34 3.78 -11.66
N GLY A 77 0.14 3.91 -10.42
CA GLY A 77 1.49 3.49 -10.03
C GLY A 77 1.67 1.98 -9.84
N VAL A 78 0.58 1.23 -9.58
CA VAL A 78 0.64 -0.23 -9.42
C VAL A 78 0.96 -0.92 -10.74
N SER A 79 1.90 -1.86 -10.74
CA SER A 79 2.29 -2.67 -11.89
C SER A 79 1.22 -3.72 -12.22
N LYS A 80 0.14 -3.27 -12.86
CA LYS A 80 -1.03 -4.11 -13.21
C LYS A 80 -0.65 -5.35 -14.03
N ALA A 81 0.32 -5.23 -14.94
CA ALA A 81 0.80 -6.36 -15.73
C ALA A 81 1.44 -7.45 -14.86
N THR A 82 2.22 -7.06 -13.83
CA THR A 82 2.85 -8.00 -12.90
C THR A 82 1.81 -8.63 -11.97
N LEU A 83 0.88 -7.82 -11.47
CA LEU A 83 -0.23 -8.29 -10.63
C LEU A 83 -1.13 -9.30 -11.38
N ALA A 84 -1.43 -9.04 -12.65
CA ALA A 84 -2.23 -9.93 -13.50
C ALA A 84 -1.58 -11.29 -13.72
N LYS A 85 -0.24 -11.39 -13.74
CA LYS A 85 0.48 -12.67 -13.81
C LYS A 85 0.23 -13.57 -12.59
N LEU A 86 -0.17 -12.97 -11.46
CA LEU A 86 -0.57 -13.68 -10.23
C LEU A 86 -2.09 -13.85 -10.13
N GLY A 87 -2.86 -13.54 -11.18
CA GLY A 87 -4.32 -13.59 -11.17
C GLY A 87 -5.00 -12.45 -10.42
N GLY A 88 -4.23 -11.47 -9.91
CA GLY A 88 -4.76 -10.33 -9.20
C GLY A 88 -5.20 -9.18 -10.10
N LYS A 89 -5.88 -8.19 -9.51
CA LYS A 89 -6.28 -6.94 -10.17
C LYS A 89 -6.16 -5.75 -9.24
N ALA A 90 -5.99 -4.56 -9.79
CA ALA A 90 -5.99 -3.31 -9.01
C ALA A 90 -7.19 -2.43 -9.40
N VAL A 91 -7.86 -1.86 -8.41
CA VAL A 91 -9.09 -1.07 -8.58
C VAL A 91 -9.11 0.17 -7.69
N CYS A 92 -9.83 1.19 -8.11
CA CYS A 92 -10.06 2.43 -7.36
C CYS A 92 -11.51 2.88 -7.62
N LEU A 93 -12.30 3.03 -6.57
CA LEU A 93 -13.73 3.39 -6.70
C LEU A 93 -13.97 4.90 -6.57
N MET A 94 -12.92 5.72 -6.49
CA MET A 94 -13.06 7.18 -6.31
C MET A 94 -13.72 7.91 -7.49
N ALA A 95 -13.64 7.33 -8.68
CA ALA A 95 -14.25 7.85 -9.91
C ALA A 95 -15.61 7.20 -10.22
N ASP A 96 -16.08 6.29 -9.36
CA ASP A 96 -17.38 5.66 -9.52
C ASP A 96 -18.51 6.67 -9.23
N GLU A 97 -19.46 6.79 -10.16
CA GLU A 97 -20.58 7.73 -10.07
C GLU A 97 -21.51 7.41 -8.90
N GLN A 98 -21.72 6.13 -8.60
CA GLN A 98 -22.55 5.69 -7.47
C GLN A 98 -21.86 6.08 -6.15
N VAL A 99 -20.55 5.84 -6.03
CA VAL A 99 -19.76 6.27 -4.85
C VAL A 99 -19.83 7.79 -4.67
N ALA A 100 -19.70 8.55 -5.75
CA ALA A 100 -19.77 10.01 -5.71
C ALA A 100 -21.17 10.51 -5.29
N SER A 101 -22.23 9.93 -5.84
CA SER A 101 -23.62 10.27 -5.54
C SER A 101 -23.97 9.96 -4.08
N GLU A 102 -23.61 8.76 -3.61
CA GLU A 102 -23.86 8.31 -2.24
C GLU A 102 -23.10 9.14 -1.21
N ALA A 103 -21.81 9.43 -1.46
CA ALA A 103 -21.01 10.29 -0.59
C ALA A 103 -21.63 11.68 -0.45
N LYS A 104 -22.08 12.27 -1.56
CA LYS A 104 -22.77 13.57 -1.57
C LYS A 104 -24.09 13.52 -0.80
N ALA A 105 -24.90 12.48 -1.00
CA ALA A 105 -26.18 12.32 -0.31
C ALA A 105 -26.02 12.17 1.21
N ARG A 106 -24.96 11.48 1.66
CA ARG A 106 -24.65 11.22 3.08
C ARG A 106 -23.82 12.33 3.74
N GLY A 107 -23.26 13.27 2.98
CA GLY A 107 -22.37 14.31 3.50
C GLY A 107 -21.02 13.79 4.00
N VAL A 108 -20.57 12.64 3.47
CA VAL A 108 -19.27 12.02 3.83
C VAL A 108 -18.29 12.09 2.65
N THR A 109 -17.02 11.74 2.86
CA THR A 109 -16.04 11.73 1.77
C THR A 109 -16.28 10.55 0.84
N ARG A 110 -15.91 10.71 -0.45
CA ARG A 110 -15.89 9.59 -1.41
C ARG A 110 -14.99 8.43 -0.95
N ALA A 111 -13.94 8.75 -0.19
CA ALA A 111 -13.03 7.76 0.38
C ALA A 111 -13.75 6.81 1.35
N VAL A 112 -14.63 7.32 2.21
CA VAL A 112 -15.44 6.51 3.14
C VAL A 112 -16.31 5.52 2.36
N VAL A 113 -17.11 6.03 1.41
CA VAL A 113 -18.03 5.18 0.62
C VAL A 113 -17.25 4.19 -0.27
N SER A 114 -16.13 4.60 -0.83
CA SER A 114 -15.23 3.72 -1.61
C SER A 114 -14.78 2.51 -0.78
N MET A 115 -14.41 2.70 0.49
CA MET A 115 -14.01 1.58 1.35
C MET A 115 -15.18 0.64 1.67
N GLU A 116 -16.37 1.19 1.92
CA GLU A 116 -17.57 0.39 2.21
C GLU A 116 -18.01 -0.47 1.01
N HIS A 117 -17.84 0.05 -0.21
CA HIS A 117 -18.10 -0.71 -1.44
C HIS A 117 -17.02 -1.77 -1.66
N ALA A 118 -15.75 -1.41 -1.50
CA ALA A 118 -14.63 -2.32 -1.69
C ALA A 118 -14.59 -3.45 -0.65
N ALA A 119 -15.05 -3.21 0.57
CA ALA A 119 -15.16 -4.22 1.63
C ALA A 119 -16.08 -5.40 1.28
N LYS A 120 -16.96 -5.24 0.29
CA LYS A 120 -17.88 -6.28 -0.20
C LYS A 120 -17.27 -7.15 -1.30
N PHE A 121 -16.05 -6.87 -1.74
CA PHE A 121 -15.40 -7.69 -2.76
C PHE A 121 -15.03 -9.06 -2.19
N GLU A 122 -15.23 -10.09 -3.01
CA GLU A 122 -14.86 -11.45 -2.67
C GLU A 122 -13.35 -11.70 -2.89
N GLY A 123 -12.82 -12.66 -2.14
CA GLY A 123 -11.43 -13.08 -2.22
C GLY A 123 -10.47 -12.23 -1.37
N PRO A 124 -9.16 -12.49 -1.46
CA PRO A 124 -8.17 -11.79 -0.65
C PRO A 124 -8.07 -10.31 -1.07
N LEU A 125 -8.18 -9.40 -0.10
CA LEU A 125 -8.14 -7.96 -0.33
C LEU A 125 -6.87 -7.33 0.24
N LEU A 126 -6.22 -6.50 -0.57
CA LEU A 126 -5.11 -5.64 -0.20
C LEU A 126 -5.58 -4.18 -0.31
N PHE A 127 -5.53 -3.43 0.77
CA PHE A 127 -5.89 -2.01 0.74
C PHE A 127 -4.62 -1.16 0.73
N ALA A 128 -4.43 -0.35 -0.31
CA ALA A 128 -3.31 0.56 -0.47
C ALA A 128 -3.78 2.02 -0.40
N ILE A 129 -3.70 2.58 0.80
CA ILE A 129 -4.22 3.89 1.15
C ILE A 129 -3.07 4.90 1.21
N GLY A 130 -2.96 5.75 0.18
CA GLY A 130 -1.85 6.68 0.00
C GLY A 130 -2.19 8.15 0.19
N ASN A 131 -3.44 8.53 0.40
CA ASN A 131 -3.84 9.95 0.50
C ASN A 131 -4.86 10.20 1.62
N ALA A 132 -6.01 9.53 1.59
CA ALA A 132 -7.16 9.88 2.41
C ALA A 132 -7.08 9.22 3.79
N PRO A 133 -6.79 9.97 4.89
CA PRO A 133 -6.87 9.41 6.24
C PRO A 133 -8.29 8.91 6.58
N THR A 134 -9.33 9.54 6.01
CA THR A 134 -10.71 9.09 6.18
C THR A 134 -10.99 7.72 5.57
N ALA A 135 -10.28 7.32 4.51
CA ALA A 135 -10.36 5.95 4.00
C ALA A 135 -9.77 4.96 5.00
N LEU A 136 -8.61 5.31 5.59
CA LEU A 136 -7.93 4.44 6.54
C LEU A 136 -8.74 4.25 7.84
N ILE A 137 -9.33 5.35 8.35
CA ILE A 137 -10.23 5.31 9.51
C ILE A 137 -11.46 4.45 9.21
N ARG A 138 -12.15 4.68 8.09
CA ARG A 138 -13.35 3.89 7.76
C ARG A 138 -13.01 2.42 7.55
N LEU A 139 -11.87 2.11 6.93
CA LEU A 139 -11.42 0.73 6.76
C LEU A 139 -11.21 0.05 8.12
N HIS A 140 -10.62 0.76 9.10
CA HIS A 140 -10.47 0.23 10.45
C HIS A 140 -11.83 -0.08 11.09
N GLU A 141 -12.79 0.84 11.03
CA GLU A 141 -14.15 0.61 11.56
C GLU A 141 -14.80 -0.62 10.92
N LEU A 142 -14.68 -0.79 9.59
CA LEU A 142 -15.22 -1.97 8.88
C LEU A 142 -14.56 -3.29 9.31
N ILE A 143 -13.29 -3.25 9.73
CA ILE A 143 -12.58 -4.41 10.29
C ILE A 143 -13.11 -4.72 11.69
N GLU A 144 -13.26 -3.72 12.55
CA GLU A 144 -13.81 -3.87 13.90
C GLU A 144 -15.27 -4.36 13.88
N GLU A 145 -16.06 -3.91 12.89
CA GLU A 145 -17.43 -4.36 12.63
C GLU A 145 -17.47 -5.81 12.07
N GLY A 146 -16.31 -6.40 11.72
CA GLY A 146 -16.22 -7.75 11.14
C GLY A 146 -16.71 -7.85 9.70
N ILE A 147 -16.88 -6.71 9.01
CA ILE A 147 -17.38 -6.65 7.63
C ILE A 147 -16.30 -7.07 6.64
N VAL A 148 -15.04 -6.76 6.94
CA VAL A 148 -13.91 -7.11 6.08
C VAL A 148 -12.71 -7.57 6.91
N ALA A 149 -11.98 -8.56 6.40
CA ALA A 149 -10.72 -9.03 6.96
C ALA A 149 -9.61 -8.92 5.89
N PRO A 150 -8.97 -7.75 5.75
CA PRO A 150 -7.93 -7.55 4.74
C PRO A 150 -6.75 -8.49 4.95
N ALA A 151 -6.20 -9.00 3.84
CA ALA A 151 -4.96 -9.75 3.89
C ALA A 151 -3.74 -8.84 4.13
N LEU A 152 -3.86 -7.56 3.78
CA LEU A 152 -2.88 -6.52 4.11
C LEU A 152 -3.49 -5.12 3.97
N VAL A 153 -3.15 -4.24 4.92
CA VAL A 153 -3.37 -2.79 4.85
C VAL A 153 -2.04 -2.05 4.70
N ILE A 154 -1.86 -1.37 3.58
CA ILE A 154 -0.78 -0.41 3.34
C ILE A 154 -1.32 0.98 3.66
N GLY A 155 -1.10 1.44 4.90
CA GLY A 155 -1.58 2.72 5.41
C GLY A 155 -0.49 3.78 5.37
N VAL A 156 -0.40 4.47 4.24
CA VAL A 156 0.59 5.53 4.01
C VAL A 156 -0.04 6.85 3.53
N PRO A 157 -1.20 7.31 4.08
CA PRO A 157 -1.72 8.61 3.71
C PRO A 157 -0.74 9.72 4.09
N VAL A 158 -0.58 10.71 3.20
CA VAL A 158 0.20 11.91 3.49
C VAL A 158 -0.73 13.03 3.95
N GLY A 159 -0.29 13.84 4.91
CA GLY A 159 -1.02 15.04 5.28
C GLY A 159 -0.75 15.49 6.71
N PHE A 160 -1.54 16.46 7.15
CA PHE A 160 -1.32 17.18 8.40
C PHE A 160 -2.46 17.04 9.40
N VAL A 161 -3.66 16.62 8.96
CA VAL A 161 -4.87 16.52 9.78
C VAL A 161 -5.30 15.06 9.86
N ASN A 162 -5.42 14.53 11.07
CA ASN A 162 -5.87 13.16 11.39
C ASN A 162 -5.04 12.02 10.76
N VAL A 163 -3.92 12.33 10.10
CA VAL A 163 -3.11 11.35 9.37
C VAL A 163 -2.32 10.46 10.31
N VAL A 164 -1.76 11.02 11.38
CA VAL A 164 -0.95 10.25 12.33
C VAL A 164 -1.87 9.30 13.08
N GLU A 165 -2.96 9.83 13.61
CA GLU A 165 -3.96 9.10 14.37
C GLU A 165 -4.56 7.96 13.54
N ALA A 166 -4.94 8.22 12.28
CA ALA A 166 -5.49 7.21 11.38
C ALA A 166 -4.54 6.03 11.13
N LYS A 167 -3.23 6.29 11.09
CA LYS A 167 -2.20 5.27 10.85
C LYS A 167 -1.93 4.42 12.07
N GLU A 168 -1.92 5.04 13.24
CA GLU A 168 -1.63 4.38 14.51
C GLU A 168 -2.73 3.36 14.91
N LEU A 169 -3.96 3.50 14.40
CA LEU A 169 -5.06 2.54 14.63
C LEU A 169 -4.69 1.08 14.34
N PHE A 170 -3.87 0.84 13.31
CA PHE A 170 -3.52 -0.52 12.87
C PHE A 170 -2.38 -1.14 13.70
N ILE A 171 -1.61 -0.30 14.39
CA ILE A 171 -0.35 -0.72 14.99
C ILE A 171 -0.63 -1.50 16.27
N GLY A 172 -0.10 -2.72 16.33
CA GLY A 172 -0.34 -3.65 17.43
C GLY A 172 -1.67 -4.42 17.33
N GLY A 173 -2.47 -4.18 16.28
CA GLY A 173 -3.65 -4.99 15.97
C GLY A 173 -3.33 -6.27 15.20
N ASP A 174 -4.36 -7.08 14.95
CA ASP A 174 -4.24 -8.39 14.29
C ASP A 174 -4.21 -8.31 12.76
N THR A 175 -4.68 -7.20 12.17
CA THR A 175 -4.69 -7.01 10.72
C THR A 175 -3.28 -6.81 10.19
N PRO A 176 -2.81 -7.58 9.19
CA PRO A 176 -1.48 -7.38 8.63
C PRO A 176 -1.33 -5.97 8.04
N TYR A 177 -0.23 -5.29 8.36
CA TYR A 177 -0.04 -3.89 7.97
C TYR A 177 1.39 -3.54 7.54
N ILE A 178 1.48 -2.56 6.64
CA ILE A 178 2.69 -1.77 6.36
C ILE A 178 2.28 -0.29 6.47
N ILE A 179 2.74 0.38 7.52
CA ILE A 179 2.32 1.75 7.87
C ILE A 179 3.53 2.68 7.82
N ALA A 180 3.39 3.85 7.20
CA ALA A 180 4.41 4.90 7.29
C ALA A 180 4.06 5.86 8.42
N ARG A 181 4.61 5.64 9.62
CA ARG A 181 4.31 6.45 10.82
C ARG A 181 4.56 7.95 10.57
N GLY A 182 3.85 8.78 11.31
CA GLY A 182 3.91 10.24 11.16
C GLY A 182 3.16 10.75 9.93
N ARG A 183 3.57 11.90 9.41
CA ARG A 183 2.82 12.66 8.37
C ARG A 183 3.21 12.29 6.94
N LYS A 184 4.40 11.73 6.75
CA LYS A 184 4.93 11.34 5.43
C LYS A 184 4.14 10.16 4.88
N GLY A 185 4.03 10.10 3.56
CA GLY A 185 3.28 9.07 2.86
C GLY A 185 3.10 9.47 1.39
N GLY A 186 2.06 8.96 0.77
CA GLY A 186 1.67 9.36 -0.57
C GLY A 186 1.20 8.20 -1.42
N SER A 187 0.53 8.54 -2.52
CA SER A 187 0.09 7.56 -3.51
C SER A 187 1.28 6.85 -4.21
N ASN A 188 2.39 7.55 -4.41
CA ASN A 188 3.65 6.96 -4.88
C ASN A 188 4.21 5.94 -3.88
N VAL A 189 4.18 6.25 -2.57
CA VAL A 189 4.62 5.33 -1.51
C VAL A 189 3.74 4.08 -1.50
N ALA A 190 2.41 4.25 -1.51
CA ALA A 190 1.46 3.13 -1.53
C ALA A 190 1.72 2.20 -2.72
N ALA A 191 1.81 2.77 -3.93
CA ALA A 191 2.10 2.00 -5.14
C ALA A 191 3.47 1.33 -5.11
N SER A 192 4.50 2.00 -4.58
CA SER A 192 5.85 1.47 -4.48
C SER A 192 5.94 0.26 -3.55
N ILE A 193 5.17 0.24 -2.46
CA ILE A 193 5.09 -0.90 -1.53
C ILE A 193 4.42 -2.10 -2.22
N VAL A 194 3.30 -1.88 -2.90
CA VAL A 194 2.64 -2.93 -3.70
C VAL A 194 3.60 -3.50 -4.74
N ASN A 195 4.29 -2.63 -5.49
CA ASN A 195 5.25 -3.05 -6.50
C ASN A 195 6.45 -3.78 -5.92
N ALA A 196 6.96 -3.37 -4.76
CA ALA A 196 8.04 -4.06 -4.08
C ALA A 196 7.65 -5.52 -3.74
N LEU A 197 6.43 -5.74 -3.28
CA LEU A 197 5.90 -7.09 -3.01
C LEU A 197 5.78 -7.90 -4.30
N LEU A 198 5.23 -7.31 -5.36
CA LEU A 198 5.09 -7.98 -6.66
C LEU A 198 6.44 -8.37 -7.27
N TYR A 199 7.44 -7.50 -7.19
CA TYR A 199 8.75 -7.72 -7.79
C TYR A 199 9.60 -8.73 -7.03
N GLN A 200 9.27 -9.03 -5.78
CA GLN A 200 9.84 -10.16 -5.05
C GLN A 200 9.29 -11.52 -5.52
N MET A 201 8.16 -11.53 -6.21
CA MET A 201 7.47 -12.77 -6.62
C MET A 201 7.60 -13.06 -8.11
N VAL A 202 7.67 -12.02 -8.93
CA VAL A 202 7.64 -12.14 -10.39
C VAL A 202 8.88 -11.49 -10.97
N HIS A 203 9.66 -12.28 -11.71
CA HIS A 203 10.76 -11.75 -12.48
C HIS A 203 10.23 -10.75 -13.51
N ARG A 204 10.79 -9.54 -13.50
CA ARG A 204 10.48 -8.52 -14.51
C ARG A 204 11.35 -8.81 -15.72
N GLU A 205 10.74 -9.06 -16.88
CA GLU A 205 11.54 -9.13 -18.09
C GLU A 205 12.12 -7.76 -18.38
N GLY A 206 13.44 -7.69 -18.49
CA GLY A 206 14.14 -6.44 -18.65
C GLY A 206 14.17 -5.55 -17.41
N PHE A 207 14.22 -6.13 -16.20
CA PHE A 207 14.73 -5.51 -14.96
C PHE A 207 15.36 -6.58 -14.07
#